data_AF-A0AAU1GEG5-F1
#
_entry.id   AF-A0AAU1GEG5-F1
#
_cell.length_a   1.000
_cell.length_b   1.000
_cell.length_c   1.000
_cell.angle_alpha   90.00
_cell.angle_beta   90.00
_cell.angle_gamma   90.00
#
_symmetry.space_group_name_H-M   'P 1'
#
loop_
_entity.id
_entity.type
_entity.pdbx_description
1 polymer ?
#
loop_
_entity_poly.entity_id
_entity_poly.type
_entity_poly.pdbx_seq_one_letter_code
_entity_poly.pdbx_strand_id
1 'polypeptide(L)'
;MTAHPPHAADAPDFEALLAEVMATAERFGHREHVHLTWLAVRRVGVLAAIGLVSDGIQRTARYAGAPQKYHASVSRAWVELVGHHAAEHGEDGFTAFADHHPALLDKRLLTARFYRPSTLASSQAKTDWIEPDLAPFPW
;
A
#
# COMPACT_ATOMS: atom_id res chain seq x y z
N MET A 1 33.11 9.74 22.12
CA MET A 1 32.37 10.05 20.87
C MET A 1 31.15 9.17 20.85
N THR A 2 30.05 9.64 21.42
CA THR A 2 28.80 8.89 21.54
C THR A 2 27.97 9.20 20.31
N ALA A 3 27.78 8.21 19.43
CA ALA A 3 26.89 8.35 18.29
C ALA A 3 25.45 8.56 18.81
N HIS A 4 24.85 9.69 18.46
CA HIS A 4 23.44 9.95 18.67
C HIS A 4 22.64 9.04 17.73
N PRO A 5 21.58 8.35 18.20
CA PRO A 5 20.70 7.64 17.28
C PRO A 5 20.02 8.66 16.35
N PRO A 6 19.73 8.32 15.09
CA PRO A 6 18.97 9.22 14.24
C PRO A 6 17.63 9.53 14.92
N HIS A 7 17.33 10.83 15.03
CA HIS A 7 16.07 11.33 15.57
C HIS A 7 14.92 10.79 14.70
N ALA A 8 13.82 10.38 15.31
CA ALA A 8 12.58 9.93 14.63
C ALA A 8 11.86 11.04 13.82
N ALA A 9 12.58 12.10 13.42
CA ALA A 9 12.05 13.29 12.74
C ALA A 9 12.08 13.21 11.21
N ASP A 10 12.66 12.15 10.61
CA ASP A 10 12.77 11.96 9.16
C ASP A 10 11.92 10.80 8.60
N ALA A 11 11.02 10.23 9.41
CA ALA A 11 10.06 9.28 8.87
C ALA A 11 9.15 10.01 7.87
N PRO A 12 9.04 9.56 6.61
CA PRO A 12 8.22 10.23 5.62
C PRO A 12 6.76 10.24 6.08
N ASP A 13 6.17 11.43 6.05
CA ASP A 13 4.74 11.61 6.27
C ASP A 13 3.95 11.16 5.03
N PHE A 14 2.74 10.64 5.24
CA PHE A 14 1.90 10.13 4.16
C PHE A 14 1.60 11.22 3.12
N GLU A 15 1.36 12.43 3.59
CA GLU A 15 1.06 13.62 2.81
C GLU A 15 2.22 13.99 1.88
N ALA A 16 3.47 13.81 2.32
CA ALA A 16 4.65 14.02 1.49
C ALA A 16 4.77 12.96 0.38
N LEU A 17 4.53 11.68 0.71
CA LEU A 17 4.52 10.59 -0.28
C LEU A 17 3.40 10.79 -1.31
N LEU A 18 2.22 11.17 -0.85
CA LEU A 18 1.09 11.45 -1.71
C LEU A 18 1.37 12.63 -2.64
N ALA A 19 1.97 13.71 -2.13
CA ALA A 19 2.35 14.86 -2.96
C ALA A 19 3.37 14.47 -4.04
N GLU A 20 4.36 13.63 -3.72
CA GLU A 20 5.35 13.14 -4.68
C GLU A 20 4.71 12.30 -5.80
N VAL A 21 3.83 11.36 -5.46
CA VAL A 21 3.11 10.54 -6.44
C VAL A 21 2.19 11.40 -7.32
N MET A 22 1.53 12.39 -6.72
CA MET A 22 0.57 13.24 -7.40
C MET A 22 1.22 14.37 -8.21
N ALA A 23 2.51 14.66 -8.01
CA ALA A 23 3.23 15.70 -8.77
C ALA A 23 3.19 15.48 -10.28
N THR A 24 3.06 14.22 -10.72
CA THR A 24 2.98 13.83 -12.14
C THR A 24 1.67 13.16 -12.52
N ALA A 25 0.68 13.10 -11.62
CA ALA A 25 -0.58 12.38 -11.84
C ALA A 25 -1.79 13.32 -11.77
N GLU A 26 -2.73 13.16 -12.69
CA GLU A 26 -3.96 13.97 -12.72
C GLU A 26 -5.00 13.49 -11.69
N ARG A 27 -4.96 12.21 -11.31
CA ARG A 27 -5.90 11.60 -10.36
C ARG A 27 -5.26 10.48 -9.57
N PHE A 28 -5.75 10.28 -8.34
CA PHE A 28 -5.33 9.17 -7.50
C PHE A 28 -6.11 7.89 -7.87
N GLY A 29 -5.47 7.01 -8.66
CA GLY A 29 -5.99 5.71 -9.05
C GLY A 29 -5.23 4.55 -8.41
N HIS A 30 -5.37 3.36 -9.00
CA HIS A 30 -4.72 2.15 -8.49
C HIS A 30 -3.22 2.17 -8.70
N ARG A 31 -2.75 2.62 -9.87
CA ARG A 31 -1.33 2.77 -10.15
C ARG A 31 -0.67 3.70 -9.12
N GLU A 32 -1.33 4.82 -8.80
CA GLU A 32 -0.84 5.79 -7.83
C GLU A 32 -0.85 5.22 -6.40
N HIS A 33 -1.86 4.41 -6.05
CA HIS A 33 -1.86 3.68 -4.78
C HIS A 33 -0.70 2.69 -4.67
N VAL A 34 -0.41 1.92 -5.73
CA VAL A 34 0.75 1.01 -5.78
C VAL A 34 2.06 1.81 -5.71
N HIS A 35 2.17 2.94 -6.41
CA HIS A 35 3.35 3.81 -6.34
C HIS A 35 3.59 4.37 -4.94
N LEU A 36 2.55 4.92 -4.31
CA LEU A 36 2.60 5.42 -2.94
C LEU A 36 3.02 4.32 -1.96
N THR A 37 2.46 3.13 -2.12
CA THR A 37 2.78 1.97 -1.30
C THR A 37 4.22 1.53 -1.49
N TRP A 38 4.71 1.50 -2.74
CA TRP A 38 6.10 1.17 -3.06
C TRP A 38 7.08 2.17 -2.43
N LEU A 39 6.80 3.48 -2.51
CA LEU A 39 7.61 4.50 -1.84
C LEU A 39 7.58 4.33 -0.32
N ALA A 40 6.41 4.10 0.28
CA ALA A 40 6.25 3.90 1.71
C ALA A 40 7.08 2.70 2.18
N VAL A 41 6.93 1.54 1.53
CA VAL A 41 7.68 0.33 1.90
C VAL A 41 9.18 0.56 1.78
N ARG A 42 9.66 1.20 0.71
CA ARG A 42 11.10 1.44 0.54
C ARG A 42 11.70 2.39 1.58
N ARG A 43 10.90 3.30 2.14
CA ARG A 43 11.39 4.28 3.12
C ARG A 43 11.26 3.81 4.56
N VAL A 44 10.18 3.10 4.90
CA VAL A 44 9.89 2.73 6.30
C VAL A 44 9.78 1.22 6.54
N GLY A 45 9.88 0.40 5.50
CA GLY A 45 9.67 -1.05 5.58
C GLY A 45 8.19 -1.43 5.61
N VAL A 46 7.90 -2.71 5.36
CA VAL A 46 6.53 -3.24 5.19
C VAL A 46 5.67 -3.00 6.44
N LEU A 47 6.19 -3.35 7.63
CA LEU A 47 5.41 -3.26 8.87
C LEU A 47 4.97 -1.82 9.18
N ALA A 48 5.85 -0.83 9.02
CA ALA A 48 5.50 0.56 9.23
C ALA A 48 4.62 1.12 8.10
N ALA A 49 4.84 0.68 6.86
CA ALA A 49 4.02 1.07 5.72
C ALA A 49 2.56 0.64 5.85
N ILE A 50 2.25 -0.48 6.53
CA ILE A 50 0.87 -0.92 6.76
C ILE A 50 0.08 0.17 7.48
N GLY A 51 0.61 0.69 8.59
CA GLY A 51 -0.04 1.77 9.34
C GLY A 51 -0.07 3.07 8.54
N LEU A 52 1.08 3.50 8.02
CA LEU A 52 1.23 4.78 7.31
C LEU A 52 0.24 4.91 6.12
N VAL A 53 0.18 3.89 5.27
CA VAL A 53 -0.67 3.90 4.07
C VAL A 53 -2.14 3.73 4.46
N SER A 54 -2.47 2.79 5.37
CA SER A 54 -3.86 2.53 5.75
C SER A 54 -4.50 3.76 6.41
N ASP A 55 -3.81 4.37 7.37
CA ASP A 55 -4.30 5.55 8.07
C ASP A 55 -4.41 6.75 7.13
N GLY A 56 -3.40 6.96 6.28
CA GLY A 56 -3.41 8.04 5.29
C GLY A 56 -4.59 7.94 4.32
N ILE A 57 -4.78 6.77 3.69
CA ILE A 57 -5.90 6.55 2.75
C ILE A 57 -7.25 6.68 3.47
N GLN A 58 -7.37 6.18 4.71
CA GLN A 58 -8.59 6.33 5.49
C GLN A 58 -8.90 7.81 5.78
N ARG A 59 -7.90 8.61 6.18
CA ARG A 59 -8.05 10.06 6.41
C ARG A 59 -8.42 10.79 5.12
N THR A 60 -7.75 10.50 4.01
CA THR A 60 -8.06 11.11 2.71
C THR A 60 -9.49 10.79 2.26
N ALA A 61 -9.94 9.54 2.41
CA ALA A 61 -11.30 9.14 2.06
C ALA A 61 -12.35 9.87 2.91
N ARG A 62 -12.08 10.06 4.22
CA ARG A 62 -12.94 10.86 5.12
C ARG A 62 -12.98 12.33 4.69
N TYR A 63 -11.83 12.95 4.45
CA TYR A 63 -11.75 14.36 4.05
C TYR A 63 -12.45 14.62 2.71
N ALA A 64 -12.35 13.68 1.76
CA ALA A 64 -13.05 13.73 0.48
C ALA A 64 -14.57 13.44 0.57
N GLY A 65 -15.13 13.27 1.78
CA GLY A 65 -16.55 12.96 1.99
C GLY A 65 -16.97 11.56 1.51
N ALA A 66 -16.02 10.64 1.33
CA ALA A 66 -16.25 9.30 0.81
C ALA A 66 -15.59 8.21 1.68
N PRO A 67 -15.82 8.18 3.01
CA PRO A 67 -15.18 7.21 3.91
C PRO A 67 -15.45 5.75 3.55
N GLN A 68 -16.57 5.45 2.89
CA GLN A 68 -16.95 4.12 2.41
C GLN A 68 -16.03 3.57 1.31
N LYS A 69 -15.17 4.41 0.72
CA LYS A 69 -14.16 3.97 -0.26
C LYS A 69 -12.94 3.35 0.40
N TYR A 70 -12.73 3.57 1.70
CA TYR A 70 -11.66 2.89 2.45
C TYR A 70 -12.05 1.44 2.75
N HIS A 71 -11.07 0.55 2.66
CA HIS A 71 -11.24 -0.86 2.93
C HIS A 71 -9.99 -1.44 3.58
N ALA A 72 -10.06 -1.73 4.88
CA ALA A 72 -8.92 -2.11 5.70
C ALA A 72 -8.14 -3.32 5.15
N SER A 73 -8.82 -4.43 4.88
CA SER A 73 -8.17 -5.63 4.34
C SER A 73 -7.52 -5.40 2.98
N VAL A 74 -8.19 -4.71 2.05
CA VAL A 74 -7.63 -4.43 0.72
C VAL A 74 -6.41 -3.53 0.81
N SER A 75 -6.47 -2.45 1.60
CA SER A 75 -5.34 -1.53 1.78
C SER A 75 -4.12 -2.25 2.34
N ARG A 76 -4.29 -3.05 3.39
CA ARG A 76 -3.18 -3.83 3.97
C ARG A 76 -2.64 -4.90 3.01
N ALA A 77 -3.52 -5.63 2.32
CA ALA A 77 -3.12 -6.65 1.34
C ALA A 77 -2.21 -6.08 0.23
N TRP A 78 -2.51 -4.87 -0.25
CA TRP A 78 -1.66 -4.19 -1.23
C TRP A 78 -0.30 -3.80 -0.67
N VAL A 79 -0.23 -3.33 0.59
CA VAL A 79 1.07 -3.04 1.25
C VAL A 79 1.92 -4.28 1.35
N GLU A 80 1.32 -5.38 1.77
CA GLU A 80 1.99 -6.67 1.93
C GLU A 80 2.51 -7.20 0.57
N LEU A 81 1.67 -7.24 -0.47
CA LEU A 81 2.08 -7.72 -1.80
C LEU A 81 3.12 -6.85 -2.49
N VAL A 82 2.96 -5.52 -2.43
CA VAL A 82 3.97 -4.59 -2.96
C VAL A 82 5.26 -4.75 -2.19
N GLY A 83 5.18 -4.92 -0.87
CA GLY A 83 6.36 -5.01 -0.03
C GLY A 83 7.19 -6.26 -0.25
N HIS A 84 6.53 -7.40 -0.50
CA HIS A 84 7.21 -8.62 -0.90
C HIS A 84 8.05 -8.42 -2.17
N HIS A 85 7.45 -7.89 -3.23
CA HIS A 85 8.19 -7.67 -4.49
C HIS A 85 9.21 -6.53 -4.41
N ALA A 86 8.93 -5.48 -3.63
CA ALA A 86 9.86 -4.37 -3.43
C ALA A 86 11.12 -4.77 -2.65
N ALA A 87 11.07 -5.85 -1.86
CA ALA A 87 12.23 -6.40 -1.15
C ALA A 87 13.12 -7.28 -2.04
N GLU A 88 12.58 -7.84 -3.12
CA GLU A 88 13.30 -8.78 -3.98
C GLU A 88 14.30 -8.09 -4.93
N HIS A 89 14.14 -6.79 -5.21
CA HIS A 89 14.93 -6.10 -6.25
C HIS A 89 15.32 -4.67 -5.88
N GLY A 90 16.59 -4.32 -6.13
CA GLY A 90 17.14 -2.97 -5.98
C GLY A 90 16.80 -2.05 -7.15
N GLU A 91 15.54 -2.03 -7.60
CA GLU A 91 15.16 -1.29 -8.80
C GLU A 91 15.27 0.23 -8.61
N ASP A 92 15.76 0.89 -9.67
CA ASP A 92 16.09 2.32 -9.67
C ASP A 92 14.84 3.25 -9.61
N GLY A 93 13.63 2.72 -9.82
CA GLY A 93 12.41 3.53 -9.85
C GLY A 93 11.10 2.74 -9.95
N PHE A 94 9.97 3.41 -9.68
CA PHE A 94 8.64 2.80 -9.72
C PHE A 94 8.24 2.29 -11.10
N THR A 95 8.62 2.98 -12.18
CA THR A 95 8.28 2.54 -13.54
C THR A 95 8.86 1.16 -13.84
N ALA A 96 10.15 0.96 -13.57
CA ALA A 96 10.79 -0.34 -13.73
C ALA A 96 10.11 -1.41 -12.86
N PHE A 97 9.84 -1.08 -11.59
CA PHE A 97 9.19 -2.01 -10.66
C PHE A 97 7.79 -2.44 -11.18
N ALA A 98 7.03 -1.47 -11.68
CA ALA A 98 5.69 -1.72 -12.22
C ALA A 98 5.73 -2.53 -13.52
N ASP A 99 6.77 -2.37 -14.34
CA ASP A 99 6.96 -3.12 -15.58
C ASP A 99 7.42 -4.56 -15.32
N HIS A 100 8.23 -4.81 -14.28
CA HIS A 100 8.60 -6.17 -13.85
C HIS A 100 7.48 -6.90 -13.12
N HIS A 101 6.61 -6.18 -12.40
CA HIS A 101 5.51 -6.74 -11.63
C HIS A 101 4.13 -6.25 -12.11
N PRO A 102 3.77 -6.45 -13.40
CA PRO A 102 2.55 -5.87 -13.98
C PRO A 102 1.26 -6.38 -13.33
N ALA A 103 1.31 -7.58 -12.71
CA ALA A 103 0.19 -8.12 -11.94
C ALA A 103 -0.24 -7.21 -10.78
N LEU A 104 0.70 -6.44 -10.18
CA LEU A 104 0.39 -5.50 -9.11
C LEU A 104 -0.48 -4.33 -9.59
N LEU A 105 -0.50 -4.05 -10.91
CA LEU A 105 -1.36 -3.03 -11.50
C LEU A 105 -2.77 -3.53 -11.83
N ASP A 106 -3.03 -4.84 -11.72
CA ASP A 106 -4.37 -5.40 -11.89
C ASP A 106 -5.12 -5.43 -10.54
N LYS A 107 -6.15 -4.59 -10.42
CA LYS A 107 -7.06 -4.55 -9.26
C LYS A 107 -7.69 -5.90 -8.93
N ARG A 108 -7.80 -6.80 -9.92
CA ARG A 108 -8.42 -8.12 -9.77
C ARG A 108 -7.49 -9.14 -9.12
N LEU A 109 -6.19 -8.85 -8.98
CA LEU A 109 -5.19 -9.77 -8.43
C LEU A 109 -5.65 -10.38 -7.10
N LEU A 110 -6.16 -9.55 -6.18
CA LEU A 110 -6.61 -10.01 -4.86
C LEU A 110 -7.70 -11.08 -4.98
N THR A 111 -8.74 -10.81 -5.78
CA THR A 111 -9.86 -11.75 -5.96
C THR A 111 -9.56 -12.92 -6.88
N ALA A 112 -8.59 -12.77 -7.76
CA ALA A 112 -8.18 -13.82 -8.69
C ALA A 112 -7.34 -14.90 -8.00
N ARG A 113 -6.64 -14.55 -6.90
CA ARG A 113 -5.60 -15.41 -6.33
C ARG A 113 -5.68 -15.64 -4.82
N PHE A 114 -6.08 -14.63 -4.06
CA PHE A 114 -5.90 -14.63 -2.60
C PHE A 114 -7.22 -14.65 -1.82
N TYR A 115 -8.25 -13.97 -2.34
CA TYR A 115 -9.51 -13.79 -1.63
C TYR A 115 -10.72 -14.24 -2.45
N ARG A 116 -11.68 -14.85 -1.78
CA ARG A 116 -13.05 -14.96 -2.30
C ARG A 116 -13.68 -13.56 -2.37
N PRO A 117 -14.46 -13.25 -3.43
CA PRO A 117 -15.18 -11.98 -3.50
C PRO A 117 -16.11 -11.74 -2.30
N SER A 118 -16.74 -12.80 -1.77
CA SER A 118 -17.61 -12.71 -0.59
C SER A 118 -16.86 -12.30 0.68
N THR A 119 -15.60 -12.69 0.81
CA THR A 119 -14.77 -12.39 1.98
C THR A 119 -14.42 -10.90 2.00
N LEU A 120 -13.98 -10.35 0.87
CA LEU A 120 -13.75 -8.90 0.75
C LEU A 120 -15.05 -8.09 0.79
N ALA A 121 -16.20 -8.64 0.38
CA ALA A 121 -17.46 -7.93 0.48
C ALA A 121 -17.97 -7.74 1.92
N SER A 122 -17.45 -8.53 2.88
CA SER A 122 -17.90 -8.53 4.27
C SER A 122 -17.64 -7.20 4.98
N SER A 123 -18.51 -6.84 5.93
CA SER A 123 -18.31 -5.65 6.77
C SER A 123 -17.02 -5.71 7.57
N GLN A 124 -16.66 -6.90 8.06
CA GLN A 124 -15.44 -7.11 8.82
C GLN A 124 -14.19 -6.84 7.97
N ALA A 125 -14.11 -7.33 6.71
CA ALA A 125 -12.96 -7.05 5.85
C ALA A 125 -12.79 -5.56 5.53
N LYS A 126 -13.89 -4.80 5.50
CA LYS A 126 -13.87 -3.35 5.26
C LYS A 126 -13.31 -2.58 6.45
N THR A 127 -13.55 -3.04 7.68
CA THR A 127 -13.17 -2.33 8.90
C THR A 127 -11.94 -2.88 9.59
N ASP A 128 -11.60 -4.14 9.35
CA ASP A 128 -10.50 -4.86 9.99
C ASP A 128 -9.73 -5.74 9.00
N TRP A 129 -8.59 -6.28 9.43
CA TRP A 129 -7.80 -7.24 8.69
C TRP A 129 -8.45 -8.64 8.71
N ILE A 130 -8.58 -9.23 7.52
CA ILE A 130 -8.88 -10.64 7.32
C ILE A 130 -7.82 -11.22 6.40
N GLU A 131 -7.26 -12.37 6.81
CA GLU A 131 -6.27 -13.10 6.01
C GLU A 131 -6.88 -13.66 4.71
N PRO A 132 -6.05 -13.85 3.66
CA PRO A 132 -6.46 -14.53 2.43
C PRO A 132 -7.08 -15.91 2.67
N ASP A 133 -8.18 -16.21 1.99
CA ASP A 133 -8.97 -17.44 2.16
C ASP A 133 -9.02 -18.36 0.91
N LEU A 134 -8.25 -18.02 -0.14
CA LEU A 134 -7.99 -18.89 -1.30
C LEU A 134 -6.56 -19.43 -1.31
N ALA A 135 -5.59 -18.57 -1.08
CA ALA A 135 -4.17 -18.92 -1.00
C ALA A 135 -3.46 -17.93 -0.08
N PRO A 136 -2.47 -18.35 0.72
CA PRO A 136 -1.67 -17.43 1.51
C PRO A 136 -0.85 -16.52 0.60
N PHE A 137 -0.35 -15.43 1.17
CA PHE A 137 0.65 -14.62 0.51
C PHE A 137 1.99 -15.39 0.38
N PRO A 138 2.85 -15.03 -0.59
CA PRO A 138 4.04 -15.80 -0.95
C PRO A 138 5.23 -15.73 0.04
N TRP A 139 5.02 -15.47 1.33
CA TRP A 139 6.06 -15.46 2.37
C TRP A 139 5.57 -16.07 3.69
#